data_AF-A0A8T4QK16-F1
#
_entry.id   AF-A0A8T4QK16-F1
#
_cell.length_a   1.000
_cell.length_b   1.000
_cell.length_c   1.000
_cell.angle_alpha   90.00
_cell.angle_beta   90.00
_cell.angle_gamma   90.00
#
_symmetry.space_group_name_H-M   'P 1'
#
loop_
_entity.id
_entity.type
_entity.pdbx_description
1 polymer ?
#
loop_
_entity_poly.entity_id
_entity_poly.type
_entity_poly.pdbx_seq_one_letter_code
_entity_poly.pdbx_strand_id
1 'polypeptide(L)'
;MSNFFAHYVFSFPSERSATVSLKTYGSKILGNSCSSKTAEVIKMVYTKVDLDAEQVLIGSLLGDGGLQLRGKAINANFRIQHSLKQKKYLEYKAKYLDCFRPKTLEFKVFDSRTNKVYYHIILLTKTHPVLTSYFKIFYKNNKKCIAKETLQKVGPLALAIWYCDDGSFGYINQNAKIATYVSYEENKILVDFLKEKFDINCTINRDYKRYYLYFSVQQIKKFLNLIKDYIPKCMNYKLGPFAEENNKRLNEENLKRRQKDKIRYYKYMANPIRHELIKKQHQINHQRRMQNPEYRKRYNEYHKNWRKQKQSNLSR
;
A
#
# COMPACT_ATOMS: atom_id res chain seq x y z
N MET A 1 3.55 32.09 3.15
CA MET A 1 3.84 31.41 4.42
C MET A 1 3.01 32.08 5.50
N SER A 2 1.89 31.48 5.92
CA SER A 2 1.02 32.05 6.96
C SER A 2 1.15 31.22 8.25
N ASN A 3 1.40 31.89 9.37
CA ASN A 3 1.30 31.28 10.70
C ASN A 3 -0.18 31.05 11.00
N PHE A 4 -0.54 29.89 11.54
CA PHE A 4 -1.90 29.60 12.00
C PHE A 4 -1.95 29.61 13.53
N PHE A 5 -2.92 30.32 14.10
CA PHE A 5 -3.25 30.24 15.52
C PHE A 5 -4.41 29.26 15.68
N ALA A 6 -4.21 28.18 16.43
CA ALA A 6 -5.28 27.28 16.81
C ALA A 6 -5.73 27.63 18.24
N HIS A 7 -6.95 28.15 18.36
CA HIS A 7 -7.57 28.42 19.66
C HIS A 7 -8.39 27.21 20.09
N TYR A 8 -8.07 26.66 21.25
CA TYR A 8 -8.84 25.58 21.85
C TYR A 8 -9.45 26.09 23.16
N VAL A 9 -10.78 26.01 23.25
CA VAL A 9 -11.54 26.30 24.46
C VAL A 9 -12.12 24.98 24.93
N PHE A 10 -11.77 24.57 26.15
CA PHE A 10 -12.33 23.37 26.78
C PHE A 10 -13.24 23.80 27.92
N SER A 11 -14.49 23.33 27.88
CA SER A 11 -15.47 23.50 28.94
C SER A 11 -15.59 22.20 29.73
N PHE A 12 -15.53 22.29 31.05
CA PHE A 12 -15.62 21.14 31.96
C PHE A 12 -16.95 21.16 32.74
N PRO A 13 -17.40 20.02 33.28
CA PRO A 13 -18.72 19.88 33.92
C PRO A 13 -18.95 20.74 35.18
N SER A 14 -17.90 21.37 35.71
CA SER A 14 -17.95 22.20 36.92
C SER A 14 -17.40 23.61 36.65
N GLU A 15 -18.14 24.41 35.87
CA GLU A 15 -18.02 25.89 35.69
C GLU A 15 -16.60 26.50 35.60
N ARG A 16 -15.59 25.71 35.24
CA ARG A 16 -14.21 26.18 35.07
C ARG A 16 -13.84 26.01 33.62
N SER A 17 -13.66 27.12 32.92
CA SER A 17 -13.05 27.16 31.60
C SER A 17 -11.55 27.43 31.78
N ALA A 18 -10.73 26.72 31.00
CA ALA A 18 -9.30 27.02 30.89
C ALA A 18 -8.98 27.25 29.43
N THR A 19 -8.45 28.44 29.13
CA THR A 19 -8.03 28.81 27.77
C THR A 19 -6.53 28.67 27.67
N VAL A 20 -6.06 27.79 26.79
CA VAL A 20 -4.63 27.66 26.49
C VAL A 20 -4.41 28.07 25.04
N SER A 21 -3.62 29.13 24.85
CA SER A 21 -3.19 29.57 23.52
C SER A 21 -1.79 29.03 23.26
N LEU A 22 -1.64 28.17 22.24
CA LEU A 22 -0.35 27.62 21.84
C LEU A 22 0.08 28.23 20.51
N LYS A 23 1.31 28.75 20.44
CA LYS A 23 1.92 29.21 19.20
C LYS A 23 2.74 28.07 18.60
N THR A 24 2.40 27.65 17.39
CA THR A 24 3.05 26.51 16.71
C THR A 24 3.58 26.90 15.34
N TYR A 25 4.61 26.19 14.89
CA TYR A 25 5.06 26.16 13.49
C TYR A 25 5.24 24.70 13.08
N GLY A 26 4.32 24.18 12.26
CA GLY A 26 4.24 22.73 11.98
C GLY A 26 4.08 21.92 13.28
N SER A 27 4.92 20.91 13.49
CA SER A 27 4.95 20.04 14.68
C SER A 27 5.68 20.64 15.88
N LYS A 28 6.26 21.85 15.76
CA LYS A 28 7.11 22.46 16.80
C LYS A 28 6.30 23.45 17.65
N ILE A 29 6.27 23.24 18.97
CA ILE A 29 5.69 24.18 19.94
C ILE A 29 6.76 25.22 20.27
N LEU A 30 6.45 26.51 20.09
CA LEU A 30 7.42 27.60 20.20
C LEU A 30 7.43 28.28 21.58
N GLY A 31 6.53 27.89 22.50
CA GLY A 31 6.50 28.36 23.89
C GLY A 31 5.18 28.09 24.60
N ASN A 32 5.21 28.01 25.93
CA ASN A 32 4.08 27.71 26.81
C ASN A 32 4.06 28.72 27.98
N SER A 33 2.88 29.17 28.42
CA SER A 33 2.73 29.90 29.69
C SER A 33 1.65 29.23 30.56
N CYS A 34 2.03 28.27 31.42
CA CYS A 34 1.11 27.78 32.45
C CYS A 34 1.82 27.11 33.64
N SER A 35 1.20 27.17 34.82
CA SER A 35 1.76 26.76 36.12
C SER A 35 1.86 25.23 36.29
N SER A 36 2.77 24.83 37.19
CA SER A 36 3.32 23.47 37.30
C SER A 36 2.31 22.35 37.59
N LYS A 37 1.25 22.60 38.39
CA LYS A 37 0.23 21.59 38.71
C LYS A 37 -0.72 21.28 37.55
N THR A 38 -1.06 22.29 36.74
CA THR A 38 -1.87 22.09 35.53
C THR A 38 -1.07 21.34 34.47
N ALA A 39 0.24 21.57 34.40
CA ALA A 39 1.15 20.83 33.52
C ALA A 39 1.24 19.32 33.88
N GLU A 40 1.18 18.96 35.16
CA GLU A 40 1.13 17.55 35.61
C GLU A 40 -0.17 16.84 35.27
N VAL A 41 -1.33 17.50 35.48
CA VAL A 41 -2.64 16.95 35.11
C VAL A 41 -2.80 16.83 33.58
N ILE A 42 -2.26 17.79 32.82
CA ILE A 42 -2.16 17.72 31.35
C ILE A 42 -1.28 16.54 30.90
N LYS A 43 -0.21 16.22 31.64
CA LYS A 43 0.71 15.09 31.37
C LYS A 43 0.02 13.73 31.49
N MET A 44 -0.98 13.58 32.37
CA MET A 44 -1.73 12.33 32.57
C MET A 44 -2.90 12.15 31.59
N VAL A 45 -3.46 13.22 31.03
CA VAL A 45 -4.73 13.18 30.28
C VAL A 45 -4.55 13.17 28.75
N TYR A 46 -3.37 13.48 28.21
CA TYR A 46 -3.09 13.39 26.77
C TYR A 46 -1.74 12.72 26.46
N THR A 47 -1.71 11.40 26.29
CA THR A 47 -0.68 10.79 25.43
C THR A 47 -1.10 10.97 23.97
N LYS A 48 -0.96 12.19 23.45
CA LYS A 48 -1.16 12.47 22.03
C LYS A 48 -0.10 11.68 21.26
N VAL A 49 -0.55 10.69 20.50
CA VAL A 49 0.30 10.08 19.47
C VAL A 49 0.48 11.14 18.38
N ASP A 50 1.72 11.36 17.95
CA ASP A 50 2.01 12.19 16.78
C ASP A 50 1.14 11.69 15.61
N LEU A 51 0.55 12.61 14.84
CA LEU A 51 -0.29 12.22 13.70
C LEU A 51 0.46 11.28 12.76
N ASP A 52 1.74 11.52 12.52
CA ASP A 52 2.55 10.67 11.64
C ASP A 52 2.83 9.30 12.28
N ALA A 53 2.98 9.23 13.60
CA ALA A 53 3.10 7.96 14.33
C ALA A 53 1.82 7.13 14.21
N GLU A 54 0.65 7.77 14.32
CA GLU A 54 -0.65 7.12 14.09
C GLU A 54 -0.78 6.65 12.64
N GLN A 55 -0.34 7.43 11.65
CA GLN A 55 -0.32 7.01 10.24
C GLN A 55 0.55 5.76 10.03
N VAL A 56 1.77 5.74 10.56
CA VAL A 56 2.68 4.59 10.41
C VAL A 56 2.16 3.36 11.14
N LEU A 57 1.55 3.55 12.31
CA LEU A 57 0.91 2.47 13.06
C LEU A 57 -0.26 1.88 12.26
N ILE A 58 -1.23 2.70 11.83
CA ILE A 58 -2.40 2.22 11.09
C ILE A 58 -1.98 1.59 9.77
N GLY A 59 -1.07 2.22 9.01
CA GLY A 59 -0.56 1.65 7.76
C GLY A 59 0.12 0.29 7.96
N SER A 60 0.92 0.16 9.03
CA SER A 60 1.54 -1.13 9.37
C SER A 60 0.49 -2.16 9.83
N LEU A 61 -0.57 -1.73 10.51
CA LEU A 61 -1.69 -2.60 10.89
C LEU A 61 -2.62 -2.91 9.72
N LEU A 62 -2.56 -2.23 8.59
CA LEU A 62 -3.18 -2.72 7.36
C LEU A 62 -2.26 -3.72 6.64
N GLY A 63 -0.95 -3.61 6.84
CA GLY A 63 0.08 -4.47 6.28
C GLY A 63 0.63 -5.57 7.20
N ASP A 64 1.95 -5.72 7.18
CA ASP A 64 2.72 -6.78 7.85
C ASP A 64 2.81 -6.63 9.39
N GLY A 65 2.50 -5.44 9.90
CA GLY A 65 2.59 -5.13 11.33
C GLY A 65 1.45 -5.72 12.15
N GLY A 66 1.71 -5.96 13.43
CA GLY A 66 0.72 -6.46 14.36
C GLY A 66 0.91 -5.93 15.78
N LEU A 67 -0.17 -6.05 16.56
CA LEU A 67 -0.16 -5.79 17.99
C LEU A 67 -0.20 -7.10 18.76
N GLN A 68 0.48 -7.16 19.89
CA GLN A 68 0.49 -8.34 20.75
C GLN A 68 0.14 -7.95 22.18
N LEU A 69 -0.74 -8.75 22.79
CA LEU A 69 -1.02 -8.75 24.22
C LEU A 69 -0.56 -10.12 24.75
N ARG A 70 0.53 -10.16 25.50
CA ARG A 70 1.17 -11.41 25.94
C ARG A 70 0.97 -11.66 27.44
N GLY A 71 0.56 -12.87 27.80
CA GLY A 71 0.51 -13.33 29.19
C GLY A 71 -0.31 -12.41 30.09
N LYS A 72 0.30 -11.97 31.20
CA LYS A 72 -0.30 -11.05 32.18
C LYS A 72 -0.14 -9.56 31.83
N ALA A 73 0.29 -9.22 30.61
CA ALA A 73 0.50 -7.82 30.23
C ALA A 73 -0.83 -7.07 30.16
N ILE A 74 -0.90 -5.92 30.83
CA ILE A 74 -2.06 -5.03 30.81
C ILE A 74 -2.19 -4.32 29.46
N ASN A 75 -1.04 -3.99 28.84
CA ASN A 75 -0.98 -3.20 27.63
C ASN A 75 -0.36 -3.95 26.45
N ALA A 76 -0.86 -3.67 25.26
CA ALA A 76 -0.33 -4.25 24.02
C ALA A 76 0.98 -3.57 23.60
N ASN A 77 1.81 -4.28 22.84
CA ASN A 77 2.94 -3.70 22.11
C ASN A 77 2.81 -3.92 20.60
N PHE A 78 3.52 -3.12 19.81
CA PHE A 78 3.63 -3.28 18.37
C PHE A 78 4.83 -4.17 18.02
N ARG A 79 4.62 -5.04 17.03
CA ARG A 79 5.61 -5.97 16.49
C ARG A 79 5.50 -6.05 14.98
N ILE A 80 6.63 -5.97 14.30
CA ILE A 80 6.74 -6.26 12.86
C ILE A 80 8.08 -6.92 12.56
N GLN A 81 8.09 -7.91 11.66
CA GLN A 81 9.28 -8.71 11.35
C GLN A 81 9.47 -8.81 9.84
N HIS A 82 10.67 -8.50 9.37
CA HIS A 82 11.01 -8.54 7.94
C HIS A 82 12.30 -9.34 7.73
N SER A 83 12.66 -9.58 6.46
CA SER A 83 14.01 -10.02 6.12
C SER A 83 15.03 -8.91 6.45
N LEU A 84 16.28 -9.27 6.74
CA LEU A 84 17.34 -8.31 7.07
C LEU A 84 17.58 -7.28 5.94
N LYS A 85 17.27 -7.64 4.69
CA LYS A 85 17.35 -6.74 3.52
C LYS A 85 16.48 -5.48 3.66
N GLN A 86 15.44 -5.52 4.50
CA GLN A 86 14.53 -4.40 4.77
C GLN A 86 14.81 -3.70 6.11
N LYS A 87 16.01 -3.86 6.69
CA LYS A 87 16.43 -3.18 7.92
C LYS A 87 16.19 -1.66 7.89
N LYS A 88 16.65 -0.99 6.82
CA LYS A 88 16.46 0.46 6.64
C LYS A 88 14.99 0.88 6.64
N TYR A 89 14.10 0.01 6.18
CA TYR A 89 12.66 0.27 6.19
C TYR A 89 12.06 0.14 7.60
N LEU A 90 12.51 -0.84 8.39
CA LEU A 90 12.12 -0.93 9.81
C LEU A 90 12.65 0.24 10.63
N GLU A 91 13.89 0.68 10.37
CA GLU A 91 14.45 1.88 10.99
C GLU A 91 13.68 3.15 10.60
N TYR A 92 13.21 3.24 9.35
CA TYR A 92 12.32 4.33 8.91
C TYR A 92 11.02 4.33 9.72
N LYS A 93 10.34 3.19 9.88
CA LYS A 93 9.13 3.10 10.72
C LYS A 93 9.42 3.42 12.19
N ALA A 94 10.55 2.96 12.71
CA ALA A 94 10.95 3.18 14.11
C ALA A 94 11.05 4.67 14.46
N LYS A 95 11.52 5.52 13.53
CA LYS A 95 11.61 6.97 13.76
C LYS A 95 10.25 7.60 14.05
N TYR A 96 9.21 7.20 13.33
CA TYR A 96 7.84 7.69 13.57
C TYR A 96 7.25 7.13 14.87
N LEU A 97 7.62 5.90 15.23
CA LEU A 97 7.10 5.23 16.42
C LEU A 97 7.90 5.52 17.71
N ASP A 98 8.78 6.53 17.71
CA ASP A 98 9.70 6.84 18.83
C ASP A 98 8.97 7.07 20.16
N CYS A 99 7.75 7.61 20.11
CA CYS A 99 6.88 7.78 21.29
C CYS A 99 6.57 6.45 22.02
N PHE A 100 6.69 5.32 21.34
CA PHE A 100 6.53 3.98 21.91
C PHE A 100 7.86 3.29 22.26
N ARG A 101 8.98 4.02 22.18
CA ARG A 101 10.35 3.55 22.46
C ARG A 101 10.68 2.25 21.72
N PRO A 102 10.69 2.28 20.38
CA PRO A 102 10.92 1.11 19.56
C PRO A 102 12.35 0.59 19.69
N LYS A 103 12.52 -0.72 19.52
CA LYS A 103 13.80 -1.41 19.46
C LYS A 103 13.81 -2.37 18.28
N THR A 104 14.92 -2.41 17.56
CA THR A 104 15.19 -3.44 16.55
C THR A 104 16.07 -4.55 17.10
N LEU A 105 15.84 -5.79 16.66
CA LEU A 105 16.67 -6.95 16.96
C LEU A 105 16.91 -7.74 15.68
N GLU A 106 18.14 -8.18 15.47
CA GLU A 106 18.51 -9.04 14.34
C GLU A 106 18.69 -10.46 14.83
N PHE A 107 18.28 -11.43 14.00
CA PHE A 107 18.41 -12.85 14.33
C PHE A 107 18.42 -13.69 13.06
N LYS A 108 18.88 -14.94 13.18
CA LYS A 108 18.90 -15.91 12.09
C LYS A 108 17.97 -17.08 12.40
N VAL A 109 17.35 -17.63 11.36
CA VAL A 109 16.47 -18.80 11.43
C VAL A 109 16.93 -19.81 10.40
N PHE A 110 17.16 -21.04 10.83
CA PHE A 110 17.37 -22.16 9.91
C PHE A 110 16.02 -22.70 9.43
N ASP A 111 15.83 -22.81 8.12
CA ASP A 111 14.62 -23.37 7.51
C ASP A 111 14.94 -24.75 6.92
N SER A 112 14.46 -25.79 7.60
CA SER A 112 14.67 -27.19 7.23
C SER A 112 14.12 -27.53 5.84
N ARG A 113 13.09 -26.83 5.35
CA ARG A 113 12.46 -27.11 4.04
C ARG A 113 13.33 -26.68 2.87
N THR A 114 14.20 -25.70 3.09
CA THR A 114 15.09 -25.15 2.05
C THR A 114 16.57 -25.43 2.34
N ASN A 115 16.87 -25.97 3.52
CA ASN A 115 18.21 -26.19 4.05
C ASN A 115 19.07 -24.91 4.02
N LYS A 116 18.47 -23.77 4.39
CA LYS A 116 19.12 -22.45 4.34
C LYS A 116 18.91 -21.69 5.64
N VAL A 117 19.86 -20.81 5.94
CA VAL A 117 19.77 -19.84 7.02
C VAL A 117 19.25 -18.51 6.48
N TYR A 118 18.14 -18.04 7.03
CA TYR A 118 17.56 -16.74 6.73
C TYR A 118 17.85 -15.74 7.84
N TYR A 119 18.22 -14.52 7.44
CA TYR A 119 18.48 -13.42 8.36
C TYR A 119 17.26 -12.50 8.42
N HIS A 120 16.83 -12.20 9.63
CA HIS A 120 15.63 -11.44 9.93
C HIS A 120 15.94 -10.25 10.84
N ILE A 121 15.09 -9.25 10.74
CA ILE A 121 15.04 -8.15 11.69
C ILE A 121 13.61 -8.01 12.20
N ILE A 122 13.48 -7.70 13.48
CA ILE A 122 12.21 -7.42 14.13
C ILE A 122 12.25 -6.04 14.77
N LEU A 123 11.17 -5.29 14.64
CA LEU A 123 10.90 -4.05 15.35
C LEU A 123 9.83 -4.31 16.40
N LEU A 124 10.12 -3.94 17.65
CA LEU A 124 9.26 -4.11 18.82
C LEU A 124 9.14 -2.77 19.55
N THR A 125 7.94 -2.41 20.02
CA THR A 125 7.78 -1.27 20.94
C THR A 125 7.69 -1.73 22.39
N LYS A 126 7.81 -0.79 23.34
CA LYS A 126 7.29 -1.01 24.69
C LYS A 126 5.76 -1.16 24.64
N THR A 127 5.20 -1.77 25.68
CA THR A 127 3.75 -1.82 25.86
C THR A 127 3.21 -0.42 26.13
N HIS A 128 2.03 -0.09 25.58
CA HIS A 128 1.47 1.26 25.73
C HIS A 128 -0.08 1.23 25.68
N PRO A 129 -0.80 2.01 26.53
CA PRO A 129 -2.26 2.04 26.53
C PRO A 129 -2.89 2.37 25.18
N VAL A 130 -2.30 3.30 24.43
CA VAL A 130 -2.79 3.64 23.08
C VAL A 130 -2.71 2.44 22.12
N LEU A 131 -1.63 1.64 22.20
CA LEU A 131 -1.53 0.41 21.41
C LEU A 131 -2.60 -0.61 21.83
N THR A 132 -2.96 -0.66 23.12
CA THR A 132 -4.08 -1.45 23.61
C THR A 132 -5.41 -1.00 23.01
N SER A 133 -5.64 0.30 22.86
CA SER A 133 -6.83 0.84 22.20
C SER A 133 -6.92 0.38 20.74
N TYR A 134 -5.83 0.47 19.96
CA TYR A 134 -5.82 -0.08 18.60
C TYR A 134 -5.96 -1.60 18.58
N PHE A 135 -5.40 -2.32 19.56
CA PHE A 135 -5.55 -3.76 19.64
C PHE A 135 -7.03 -4.14 19.74
N LYS A 136 -7.78 -3.49 20.61
CA LYS A 136 -9.23 -3.71 20.76
C LYS A 136 -10.03 -3.44 19.48
N ILE A 137 -9.56 -2.48 18.67
CA ILE A 137 -10.21 -2.09 17.41
C ILE A 137 -9.87 -3.08 16.28
N PHE A 138 -8.59 -3.43 16.12
CA PHE A 138 -8.10 -4.26 15.02
C PHE A 138 -8.22 -5.76 15.25
N TYR A 139 -8.45 -6.22 16.48
CA TYR A 139 -8.47 -7.64 16.82
C TYR A 139 -9.79 -8.06 17.43
N LYS A 140 -10.54 -8.89 16.71
CA LYS A 140 -11.77 -9.56 17.20
C LYS A 140 -11.48 -11.04 17.36
N ASN A 141 -11.74 -11.60 18.55
CA ASN A 141 -11.41 -13.00 18.87
C ASN A 141 -9.94 -13.36 18.56
N ASN A 142 -9.02 -12.44 18.90
CA ASN A 142 -7.58 -12.54 18.60
C ASN A 142 -7.21 -12.65 17.11
N LYS A 143 -8.16 -12.41 16.19
CA LYS A 143 -7.93 -12.35 14.76
C LYS A 143 -7.95 -10.90 14.31
N LYS A 144 -6.90 -10.51 13.57
CA LYS A 144 -6.78 -9.20 12.94
C LYS A 144 -7.90 -9.03 11.89
N CYS A 145 -8.61 -7.91 11.92
CA CYS A 145 -9.67 -7.55 10.99
C CYS A 145 -9.54 -6.10 10.53
N ILE A 146 -10.17 -5.77 9.41
CA ILE A 146 -10.26 -4.38 8.92
C ILE A 146 -11.27 -3.61 9.76
N ALA A 147 -10.79 -2.60 10.50
CA ALA A 147 -11.63 -1.73 11.31
C ALA A 147 -12.01 -0.46 10.53
N LYS A 148 -13.26 -0.39 10.03
CA LYS A 148 -13.76 0.71 9.18
C LYS A 148 -13.55 2.10 9.81
N GLU A 149 -13.73 2.21 11.12
CA GLU A 149 -13.49 3.45 11.90
C GLU A 149 -12.05 3.97 11.80
N THR A 150 -11.07 3.09 11.63
CA THR A 150 -9.66 3.49 11.49
C THR A 150 -9.32 3.98 10.08
N LEU A 151 -10.09 3.56 9.07
CA LEU A 151 -9.89 3.97 7.68
C LEU A 151 -10.13 5.47 7.49
N GLN A 152 -11.03 6.06 8.28
CA GLN A 152 -11.23 7.52 8.28
C GLN A 152 -9.99 8.30 8.70
N LYS A 153 -9.06 7.68 9.42
CA LYS A 153 -7.80 8.31 9.83
C LYS A 153 -6.66 8.09 8.84
N VAL A 154 -6.78 7.13 7.91
CA VAL A 154 -5.73 6.81 6.93
C VAL A 154 -5.52 7.98 5.98
N GLY A 155 -4.33 8.53 5.96
CA GLY A 155 -3.85 9.53 5.00
C GLY A 155 -2.77 8.96 4.07
N PRO A 156 -2.11 9.81 3.27
CA PRO A 156 -1.09 9.38 2.31
C PRO A 156 0.07 8.59 2.91
N LEU A 157 0.56 8.98 4.11
CA LEU A 157 1.64 8.25 4.79
C LEU A 157 1.21 6.83 5.19
N ALA A 158 0.01 6.66 5.74
CA ALA A 158 -0.51 5.32 6.07
C ALA A 158 -0.71 4.45 4.82
N LEU A 159 -1.21 5.02 3.71
CA LEU A 159 -1.30 4.32 2.43
C LEU A 159 0.09 3.92 1.89
N ALA A 160 1.09 4.79 2.05
CA ALA A 160 2.47 4.51 1.64
C ALA A 160 3.05 3.31 2.40
N ILE A 161 2.87 3.28 3.72
CA ILE A 161 3.30 2.16 4.57
C ILE A 161 2.57 0.88 4.17
N TRP A 162 1.25 0.93 4.02
CA TRP A 162 0.45 -0.24 3.63
C TRP A 162 0.89 -0.80 2.27
N TYR A 163 1.12 0.07 1.29
CA TYR A 163 1.63 -0.34 -0.03
C TYR A 163 3.08 -0.86 0.02
N CYS A 164 3.94 -0.27 0.84
CA CYS A 164 5.31 -0.73 1.00
C CYS A 164 5.36 -2.13 1.62
N ASP A 165 4.44 -2.47 2.52
CA ASP A 165 4.30 -3.80 3.10
C ASP A 165 3.75 -4.79 2.06
N ASP A 166 2.49 -4.63 1.65
CA ASP A 166 1.76 -5.66 0.88
C ASP A 166 1.62 -5.38 -0.62
N GLY A 167 2.00 -4.18 -1.06
CA GLY A 167 1.91 -3.75 -2.44
C GLY A 167 2.96 -4.41 -3.33
N SER A 168 2.63 -4.62 -4.60
CA SER A 168 3.59 -5.04 -5.62
C SER A 168 3.25 -4.42 -6.96
N PHE A 169 4.28 -3.90 -7.63
CA PHE A 169 4.17 -3.33 -8.96
C PHE A 169 4.58 -4.35 -10.03
N GLY A 170 3.70 -4.57 -11.00
CA GLY A 170 3.97 -5.39 -12.17
C GLY A 170 4.55 -4.54 -13.30
N TYR A 171 5.88 -4.52 -13.44
CA TYR A 171 6.61 -3.74 -14.45
C TYR A 171 6.14 -4.01 -15.89
N ILE A 172 5.82 -5.27 -16.19
CA ILE A 172 5.40 -5.71 -17.54
C ILE A 172 4.05 -5.12 -17.95
N ASN A 173 3.08 -5.17 -17.04
CA ASN A 173 1.69 -4.74 -17.32
C ASN A 173 1.42 -3.33 -16.78
N GLN A 174 2.40 -2.72 -16.10
CA GLN A 174 2.34 -1.45 -15.39
C GLN A 174 1.12 -1.33 -14.46
N ASN A 175 0.75 -2.45 -13.85
CA ASN A 175 -0.34 -2.55 -12.88
C ASN A 175 0.23 -2.79 -11.48
N ALA A 176 -0.64 -2.78 -10.48
CA ALA A 176 -0.22 -3.19 -9.13
C ALA A 176 -1.30 -3.99 -8.43
N LYS A 177 -0.86 -4.70 -7.39
CA LYS A 177 -1.75 -5.36 -6.45
C LYS A 177 -1.33 -5.07 -5.01
N ILE A 178 -2.29 -5.09 -4.09
CA ILE A 178 -2.04 -5.10 -2.64
C ILE A 178 -2.59 -6.42 -2.10
N ALA A 179 -1.72 -7.25 -1.53
CA ALA A 179 -2.06 -8.56 -1.02
C ALA A 179 -2.68 -8.45 0.39
N THR A 180 -3.99 -8.20 0.46
CA THR A 180 -4.69 -7.95 1.73
C THR A 180 -4.91 -9.21 2.57
N TYR A 181 -5.12 -10.36 1.93
CA TYR A 181 -5.33 -11.67 2.59
C TYR A 181 -6.44 -11.72 3.66
N VAL A 182 -7.36 -10.76 3.60
CA VAL A 182 -8.61 -10.71 4.37
C VAL A 182 -9.77 -11.29 3.57
N SER A 183 -10.97 -11.34 4.16
CA SER A 183 -12.17 -11.86 3.46
C SER A 183 -12.55 -11.00 2.25
N TYR A 184 -13.45 -11.52 1.41
CA TYR A 184 -13.95 -10.75 0.26
C TYR A 184 -14.76 -9.52 0.72
N GLU A 185 -15.51 -9.65 1.81
CA GLU A 185 -16.31 -8.59 2.45
C GLU A 185 -15.41 -7.51 3.04
N GLU A 186 -14.32 -7.90 3.72
CA GLU A 186 -13.32 -6.95 4.20
C GLU A 186 -12.62 -6.23 3.04
N ASN A 187 -12.35 -6.92 1.93
CA ASN A 187 -11.83 -6.27 0.73
C ASN A 187 -12.82 -5.27 0.12
N LYS A 188 -14.13 -5.53 0.16
CA LYS A 188 -15.14 -4.55 -0.31
C LYS A 188 -15.06 -3.26 0.49
N ILE A 189 -14.94 -3.35 1.81
CA ILE A 189 -14.75 -2.17 2.68
C ILE A 189 -13.52 -1.36 2.24
N LEU A 190 -12.41 -2.02 1.88
CA LEU A 190 -11.20 -1.36 1.41
C LEU A 190 -11.37 -0.72 0.03
N VAL A 191 -12.09 -1.37 -0.88
CA VAL A 191 -12.42 -0.80 -2.21
C VAL A 191 -13.25 0.47 -2.06
N ASP A 192 -14.32 0.40 -1.27
CA ASP A 192 -15.22 1.54 -1.02
C ASP A 192 -14.45 2.69 -0.36
N PHE A 193 -13.63 2.38 0.64
CA PHE A 193 -12.75 3.35 1.30
C PHE A 193 -11.80 4.07 0.33
N LEU A 194 -11.09 3.34 -0.53
CA LEU A 194 -10.15 3.94 -1.48
C LEU A 194 -10.87 4.83 -2.50
N LYS A 195 -12.07 4.43 -2.91
CA LYS A 195 -12.91 5.21 -3.82
C LYS A 195 -13.47 6.46 -3.15
N GLU A 196 -14.11 6.33 -2.00
CA GLU A 196 -14.78 7.42 -1.31
C GLU A 196 -13.79 8.49 -0.81
N LYS A 197 -12.64 8.07 -0.27
CA LYS A 197 -11.70 8.99 0.38
C LYS A 197 -10.65 9.58 -0.57
N PHE A 198 -10.21 8.80 -1.56
CA PHE A 198 -9.08 9.19 -2.43
C PHE A 198 -9.44 9.22 -3.91
N ASP A 199 -10.68 8.87 -4.26
CA ASP A 199 -11.12 8.71 -5.65
C ASP A 199 -10.21 7.74 -6.43
N ILE A 200 -9.82 6.64 -5.78
CA ILE A 200 -8.98 5.59 -6.37
C ILE A 200 -9.83 4.33 -6.52
N ASN A 201 -10.02 3.91 -7.77
CA ASN A 201 -10.78 2.72 -8.11
C ASN A 201 -9.84 1.50 -8.18
N CYS A 202 -10.24 0.39 -7.55
CA CYS A 202 -9.57 -0.89 -7.66
C CYS A 202 -10.60 -2.02 -7.67
N THR A 203 -10.21 -3.20 -8.13
CA THR A 203 -11.07 -4.40 -8.14
C THR A 203 -10.53 -5.46 -7.18
N ILE A 204 -11.41 -6.33 -6.71
CA ILE A 204 -11.00 -7.47 -5.89
C ILE A 204 -10.73 -8.64 -6.82
N ASN A 205 -9.50 -9.13 -6.80
CA ASN A 205 -9.11 -10.34 -7.51
C ASN A 205 -8.67 -11.40 -6.49
N ARG A 206 -8.40 -12.61 -6.97
CA ARG A 206 -8.02 -13.75 -6.13
C ARG A 206 -6.90 -14.54 -6.77
N ASP A 207 -5.96 -14.98 -5.94
CA ASP A 207 -4.93 -15.95 -6.28
C ASP A 207 -5.10 -17.16 -5.38
N TYR A 208 -5.35 -18.33 -5.98
CA TYR A 208 -5.74 -19.57 -5.28
C TYR A 208 -6.88 -19.39 -4.27
N LYS A 209 -6.58 -19.23 -2.97
CA LYS A 209 -7.54 -19.06 -1.87
C LYS A 209 -7.46 -17.68 -1.21
N ARG A 210 -6.68 -16.74 -1.76
CA ARG A 210 -6.38 -15.45 -1.12
C ARG A 210 -6.79 -14.29 -2.01
N TYR A 211 -7.49 -13.31 -1.43
CA TYR A 211 -7.92 -12.10 -2.11
C TYR A 211 -6.82 -11.02 -2.10
N TYR A 212 -6.85 -10.18 -3.12
CA TYR A 212 -5.98 -9.01 -3.24
C TYR A 212 -6.72 -7.89 -3.99
N LEU A 213 -6.32 -6.65 -3.73
CA LEU A 213 -6.78 -5.49 -4.50
C LEU A 213 -5.94 -5.36 -5.77
N TYR A 214 -6.59 -5.12 -6.90
CA TYR A 214 -5.96 -4.94 -8.21
C TYR A 214 -6.21 -3.53 -8.73
N PHE A 215 -5.12 -2.88 -9.16
CA PHE A 215 -5.15 -1.52 -9.70
C PHE A 215 -4.85 -1.56 -11.19
N SER A 216 -5.72 -0.95 -11.99
CA SER A 216 -5.44 -0.70 -13.41
C SER A 216 -4.28 0.29 -13.55
N VAL A 217 -3.69 0.36 -14.74
CA VAL A 217 -2.56 1.27 -15.03
C VAL A 217 -2.89 2.71 -14.65
N GLN A 218 -4.08 3.21 -14.99
CA GLN A 218 -4.50 4.57 -14.68
C GLN A 218 -4.62 4.80 -13.17
N GLN A 219 -5.25 3.87 -12.46
CA GLN A 219 -5.54 4.00 -11.04
C GLN A 219 -4.28 3.86 -10.19
N ILE A 220 -3.34 2.98 -10.58
CA ILE A 220 -2.06 2.90 -9.88
C ILE A 220 -1.23 4.17 -10.07
N LYS A 221 -1.29 4.87 -11.21
CA LYS A 221 -0.59 6.16 -11.36
C LYS A 221 -1.09 7.17 -10.33
N LYS A 222 -2.42 7.26 -10.18
CA LYS A 222 -3.07 8.16 -9.22
C LYS A 222 -2.67 7.78 -7.79
N PHE A 223 -2.72 6.50 -7.46
CA PHE A 223 -2.33 5.98 -6.15
C PHE A 223 -0.85 6.27 -5.83
N LEU A 224 0.08 5.97 -6.74
CA LEU A 224 1.51 6.21 -6.50
C LEU A 224 1.85 7.69 -6.43
N ASN A 225 1.22 8.55 -7.23
CA ASN A 225 1.40 10.00 -7.13
C ASN A 225 0.99 10.57 -5.77
N LEU A 226 -0.02 9.97 -5.13
CA LEU A 226 -0.46 10.36 -3.79
C LEU A 226 0.56 10.00 -2.71
N ILE A 227 1.26 8.87 -2.85
CA ILE A 227 2.08 8.30 -1.77
C ILE A 227 3.59 8.42 -1.96
N LYS A 228 4.07 8.76 -3.17
CA LYS A 228 5.50 8.67 -3.54
C LYS A 228 6.43 9.42 -2.59
N ASP A 229 6.02 10.58 -2.08
CA ASP A 229 6.86 11.43 -1.24
C ASP A 229 7.03 10.87 0.18
N TYR A 230 6.21 9.88 0.56
CA TYR A 230 6.26 9.19 1.84
C TYR A 230 6.96 7.83 1.76
N ILE A 231 7.37 7.39 0.56
CA ILE A 231 8.10 6.13 0.37
C ILE A 231 9.59 6.39 0.59
N PRO A 232 10.24 5.71 1.55
CA PRO A 232 11.67 5.89 1.77
C PRO A 232 12.47 5.29 0.61
N LYS A 233 13.63 5.88 0.29
CA LYS A 233 14.51 5.44 -0.83
C LYS A 233 14.75 3.93 -0.88
N CYS A 234 14.91 3.27 0.27
CA CYS A 234 15.11 1.82 0.34
C CYS A 234 13.93 0.98 -0.20
N MET A 235 12.76 1.59 -0.40
CA MET A 235 11.54 0.99 -0.93
C MET A 235 11.15 1.53 -2.31
N ASN A 236 11.98 2.36 -2.96
CA ASN A 236 11.70 2.93 -4.29
C ASN A 236 11.42 1.87 -5.36
N TYR A 237 11.93 0.65 -5.22
CA TYR A 237 11.63 -0.46 -6.13
C TYR A 237 10.12 -0.80 -6.20
N LYS A 238 9.33 -0.40 -5.19
CA LYS A 238 7.85 -0.54 -5.17
C LYS A 238 7.16 0.49 -6.08
N LEU A 239 7.79 1.63 -6.38
CA LEU A 239 7.22 2.67 -7.24
C LEU A 239 7.23 2.30 -8.73
N GLY A 240 7.91 1.21 -9.13
CA GLY A 240 8.02 0.88 -10.55
C GLY A 240 8.67 2.02 -11.34
N PRO A 241 8.25 2.31 -12.58
CA PRO A 241 8.84 3.35 -13.42
C PRO A 241 8.52 4.78 -12.94
N PHE A 242 7.76 4.96 -11.86
CA PHE A 242 7.50 6.27 -11.27
C PHE A 242 8.70 6.80 -10.45
N ALA A 243 9.65 5.93 -10.11
CA ALA A 243 10.98 6.36 -9.69
C ALA A 243 11.91 6.24 -10.89
N GLU A 244 12.49 7.36 -11.34
CA GLU A 244 13.31 7.42 -12.56
C GLU A 244 14.48 6.42 -12.55
N GLU A 245 15.05 6.18 -11.37
CA GLU A 245 16.11 5.20 -11.13
C GLU A 245 15.72 3.75 -11.53
N ASN A 246 14.43 3.43 -11.59
CA ASN A 246 13.94 2.10 -11.97
C ASN A 246 13.78 1.92 -13.49
N ASN A 247 14.00 2.96 -14.31
CA ASN A 247 13.82 2.88 -15.78
C ASN A 247 14.75 1.83 -16.42
N LYS A 248 15.97 1.67 -15.90
CA LYS A 248 16.88 0.62 -16.34
C LYS A 248 16.28 -0.78 -16.16
N ARG A 249 15.69 -1.04 -14.98
CA ARG A 249 15.00 -2.31 -14.69
C ARG A 249 13.82 -2.54 -15.63
N LEU A 250 13.02 -1.51 -15.90
CA LEU A 250 11.91 -1.62 -16.85
C LEU A 250 12.43 -2.03 -18.24
N ASN A 251 13.53 -1.43 -18.71
CA ASN A 251 14.16 -1.78 -19.98
C ASN A 251 14.64 -3.23 -20.01
N GLU A 252 15.29 -3.69 -18.93
CA GLU A 252 15.74 -5.08 -18.79
C GLU A 252 14.57 -6.08 -18.79
N GLU A 253 13.50 -5.80 -18.06
CA GLU A 253 12.31 -6.67 -18.03
C GLU A 253 11.60 -6.71 -19.40
N ASN A 254 11.54 -5.57 -20.11
CA ASN A 254 11.04 -5.51 -21.48
C ASN A 254 11.91 -6.32 -22.45
N LEU A 255 13.23 -6.26 -22.31
CA LEU A 255 14.15 -7.04 -23.13
C LEU A 255 13.97 -8.55 -22.91
N LYS A 256 13.89 -9.00 -21.65
CA LYS A 256 13.60 -10.40 -21.29
C LYS A 256 12.28 -10.87 -21.88
N ARG A 257 11.25 -10.03 -21.85
CA ARG A 257 9.95 -10.32 -22.47
C ARG A 257 10.08 -10.48 -23.99
N ARG A 258 10.74 -9.55 -24.67
CA ARG A 258 10.98 -9.63 -26.13
C ARG A 258 11.72 -10.91 -26.51
N GLN A 259 12.73 -11.31 -25.75
CA GLN A 259 13.44 -12.58 -25.95
C GLN A 259 12.51 -13.79 -25.77
N LYS A 260 11.69 -13.80 -24.72
CA LYS A 260 10.72 -14.88 -24.47
C LYS A 260 9.66 -14.97 -25.57
N ASP A 261 9.19 -13.83 -26.06
CA ASP A 261 8.24 -13.76 -27.17
C ASP A 261 8.88 -14.24 -28.49
N LYS A 262 10.15 -13.90 -28.74
CA LYS A 262 10.93 -14.40 -29.89
C LYS A 262 11.11 -15.93 -29.83
N ILE A 263 11.45 -16.48 -28.67
CA ILE A 263 11.53 -17.94 -28.46
C ILE A 263 10.16 -18.59 -28.67
N ARG A 264 9.09 -17.99 -28.16
CA ARG A 264 7.72 -18.49 -28.34
C ARG A 264 7.33 -18.51 -29.82
N TYR A 265 7.69 -17.46 -30.56
CA TYR A 265 7.47 -17.36 -32.00
C TYR A 265 8.24 -18.45 -32.76
N TYR A 266 9.53 -18.67 -32.49
CA TYR A 266 10.28 -19.74 -33.15
C TYR A 266 9.75 -21.14 -32.79
N LYS A 267 9.35 -21.38 -31.53
CA LYS A 267 8.66 -22.63 -31.15
C LYS A 267 7.34 -22.82 -31.89
N TYR A 268 6.62 -21.73 -32.14
CA TYR A 268 5.37 -21.72 -32.90
C TYR A 268 5.61 -22.00 -34.38
N MET A 269 6.65 -21.40 -34.99
CA MET A 269 7.02 -21.67 -36.40
C MET A 269 7.60 -23.07 -36.62
N ALA A 270 8.33 -23.61 -35.64
CA ALA A 270 8.95 -24.94 -35.72
C ALA A 270 7.94 -26.10 -35.69
N ASN A 271 6.64 -25.84 -35.54
CA ASN A 271 5.59 -26.85 -35.62
C ASN A 271 4.50 -26.43 -36.63
N PRO A 272 4.69 -26.74 -37.94
CA PRO A 272 3.80 -26.29 -39.02
C PRO A 272 2.35 -26.79 -38.87
N ILE A 273 2.18 -28.01 -38.35
CA ILE A 273 0.86 -28.63 -38.15
C ILE A 273 0.10 -27.90 -37.04
N ARG A 274 0.75 -27.67 -35.89
CA ARG A 274 0.17 -26.91 -34.77
C ARG A 274 -0.14 -25.46 -35.17
N HIS A 275 0.69 -24.88 -36.04
CA HIS A 275 0.49 -23.55 -36.60
C HIS A 275 -0.79 -23.45 -37.43
N GLU A 276 -1.02 -24.37 -38.37
CA GLU A 276 -2.25 -24.43 -39.15
C GLU A 276 -3.50 -24.63 -38.29
N LEU A 277 -3.44 -25.53 -37.32
CA LEU A 277 -4.56 -25.80 -36.41
C LEU A 277 -4.97 -24.55 -35.62
N ILE A 278 -3.98 -23.82 -35.08
CA ILE A 278 -4.22 -22.57 -34.35
C ILE A 278 -4.78 -21.48 -35.28
N LYS A 279 -4.26 -21.37 -36.52
CA LYS A 279 -4.81 -20.43 -37.52
C LYS A 279 -6.27 -20.74 -37.85
N LYS A 280 -6.60 -22.00 -38.13
CA LYS A 280 -7.98 -22.45 -38.38
C LYS A 280 -8.87 -22.13 -37.18
N GLN A 281 -8.42 -22.42 -35.95
CA GLN A 281 -9.18 -22.11 -34.74
C GLN A 281 -9.40 -20.60 -34.55
N HIS A 282 -8.39 -19.77 -34.84
CA HIS A 282 -8.52 -18.32 -34.80
C HIS A 282 -9.52 -17.81 -35.84
N GLN A 283 -9.52 -18.35 -37.05
CA GLN A 283 -10.51 -18.04 -38.10
C GLN A 283 -11.93 -18.39 -37.64
N ILE A 284 -12.13 -19.59 -37.09
CA ILE A 284 -13.42 -20.02 -36.55
C ILE A 284 -13.89 -19.09 -35.43
N ASN A 285 -13.01 -18.78 -34.47
CA ASN A 285 -13.32 -17.86 -33.37
C ASN A 285 -13.64 -16.45 -33.88
N HIS A 286 -12.92 -15.98 -34.90
CA HIS A 286 -13.18 -14.68 -35.52
C HIS A 286 -14.53 -14.66 -36.24
N GLN A 287 -14.86 -15.70 -37.03
CA GLN A 287 -16.16 -15.86 -37.67
C GLN A 287 -17.31 -15.85 -36.65
N ARG A 288 -17.16 -16.57 -35.53
CA ARG A 288 -18.14 -16.56 -34.42
C ARG A 288 -18.31 -15.15 -33.85
N ARG A 289 -17.23 -14.41 -33.62
CA ARG A 289 -17.31 -13.01 -33.14
C ARG A 289 -17.97 -12.07 -34.15
N MET A 290 -17.77 -12.30 -35.44
CA MET A 290 -18.39 -11.51 -36.52
C MET A 290 -19.90 -11.73 -36.62
N GLN A 291 -20.45 -12.78 -36.00
CA GLN A 291 -21.91 -12.95 -35.85
C GLN A 291 -22.51 -11.96 -34.84
N ASN A 292 -21.72 -11.42 -33.90
CA ASN A 292 -22.17 -10.35 -33.01
C ASN A 292 -22.21 -9.01 -33.76
N PRO A 293 -23.38 -8.35 -33.92
CA PRO A 293 -23.53 -7.13 -34.71
C PRO A 293 -22.69 -5.95 -34.19
N GLU A 294 -22.55 -5.81 -32.87
CA GLU A 294 -21.82 -4.73 -32.22
C GLU A 294 -20.31 -4.90 -32.42
N TYR A 295 -19.80 -6.13 -32.26
CA TYR A 295 -18.41 -6.45 -32.55
C TYR A 295 -18.08 -6.22 -34.03
N ARG A 296 -18.95 -6.68 -34.94
CA ARG A 296 -18.77 -6.51 -36.39
C ARG A 296 -18.69 -5.04 -36.79
N LYS A 297 -19.55 -4.18 -36.22
CA LYS A 297 -19.53 -2.74 -36.46
C LYS A 297 -18.19 -2.12 -36.04
N ARG A 298 -17.75 -2.38 -34.81
CA ARG A 298 -16.45 -1.91 -34.28
C ARG A 298 -15.27 -2.40 -35.12
N TYR A 299 -15.29 -3.67 -35.52
CA TYR A 299 -14.24 -4.27 -36.33
C TYR A 299 -14.11 -3.60 -37.71
N ASN A 300 -15.23 -3.38 -38.39
CA ASN A 300 -15.25 -2.72 -39.70
C ASN A 300 -14.77 -1.26 -39.63
N GLU A 301 -15.18 -0.54 -38.58
CA GLU A 301 -14.79 0.84 -38.35
C GLU A 301 -13.28 0.96 -38.07
N TYR A 302 -12.73 0.08 -37.22
CA TYR A 302 -11.29 -0.02 -36.97
C TYR A 302 -10.51 -0.26 -38.28
N HIS A 303 -10.94 -1.23 -39.10
CA HIS A 303 -10.25 -1.56 -40.35
C HIS A 303 -10.38 -0.46 -41.41
N LYS A 304 -11.49 0.28 -41.45
CA LYS A 304 -11.66 1.46 -42.30
C LYS A 304 -10.65 2.56 -41.92
N ASN A 305 -10.50 2.82 -40.62
CA ASN A 305 -9.56 3.82 -40.11
C ASN A 305 -8.10 3.38 -40.33
N TRP A 306 -7.79 2.10 -40.12
CA TRP A 306 -6.46 1.55 -40.39
C TRP A 306 -6.07 1.66 -41.87
N ARG A 307 -6.99 1.36 -42.80
CA ARG A 307 -6.76 1.52 -44.25
C ARG A 307 -6.49 2.97 -44.63
N LYS A 308 -7.25 3.92 -44.06
CA LYS A 308 -7.02 5.36 -44.26
C LYS A 308 -5.62 5.79 -43.77
N GLN A 309 -5.22 5.37 -42.57
CA GLN A 309 -3.88 5.68 -42.02
C GLN A 309 -2.75 5.06 -42.85
N LYS A 310 -2.97 3.86 -43.41
CA LYS A 310 -1.96 3.21 -44.25
C LYS A 310 -1.80 3.91 -45.60
N GLN A 311 -2.89 4.37 -46.20
CA GLN A 311 -2.85 5.16 -47.44
C GLN A 311 -2.18 6.53 -47.22
N SER A 312 -2.46 7.23 -46.11
CA SER A 312 -1.83 8.51 -45.81
C SER A 312 -0.32 8.42 -45.55
N ASN A 313 0.16 7.25 -45.12
CA ASN A 313 1.59 6.98 -44.88
C ASN A 313 2.34 6.51 -46.14
N LEU A 314 1.61 6.15 -47.21
CA LEU A 314 2.19 5.80 -48.52
C LEU A 314 2.22 6.99 -49.48
N SER A 315 1.51 8.08 -49.16
CA SER A 315 1.46 9.35 -49.91
C SER A 315 2.29 10.47 -49.28
N ARG A 316 3.22 10.14 -48.37
CA ARG A 316 4.28 11.00 -47.81
C ARG A 316 5.63 10.39 -48.13
#